data_AF-A0A7X0GUI8-F1
#
_entry.id   AF-A0A7X0GUI8-F1
#
_cell.length_a   1.000
_cell.length_b   1.000
_cell.length_c   1.000
_cell.angle_alpha   90.00
_cell.angle_beta   90.00
_cell.angle_gamma   90.00
#
_symmetry.space_group_name_H-M   'P 1'
#
loop_
_entity.id
_entity.type
_entity.pdbx_description
1 polymer ?
#
loop_
_entity_poly.entity_id
_entity_poly.type
_entity_poly.pdbx_seq_one_letter_code
_entity_poly.pdbx_strand_id
1 'polypeptide(L)'
;MPRTTALLALSLTLLSGDLLTTPRPAVAATPAVDAPTGKPSAPDVASALAEAKRFGKRVEALSERTETSTTWVNQDGSLTSELTAGPVRFDRNGSWVTVDTDLTERRDGTVAPMAHPASLTLAGKGGTPASSLGATRTAGALDLVTLGEGEQQVTLQRKGGLPQPELDGSRATYPDAVRAPTSPWRPPVRDSSSTSRSSTARPRRTTATPSRCVRKDCAPGNSRTGACCSRTARQARSGPSCPRR
;
A
#
# COMPACT_ATOMS: atom_id res chain seq x y z
N MET A 1 89.30 -52.97 60.80
CA MET A 1 89.03 -51.73 61.56
C MET A 1 89.85 -50.63 60.90
N PRO A 2 89.34 -49.42 60.57
CA PRO A 2 88.43 -48.53 61.34
C PRO A 2 87.08 -48.25 60.61
N ARG A 3 85.96 -48.01 61.31
CA ARG A 3 85.43 -46.77 61.93
C ARG A 3 84.88 -45.73 60.92
N THR A 4 83.55 -45.54 60.98
CA THR A 4 82.75 -44.27 60.95
C THR A 4 83.13 -43.21 59.90
N THR A 5 82.21 -42.49 59.24
CA THR A 5 81.21 -41.58 59.84
C THR A 5 80.35 -41.01 58.71
N ALA A 6 79.08 -40.70 59.02
CA ALA A 6 78.11 -40.06 58.14
C ALA A 6 78.52 -38.65 57.72
N LEU A 7 78.13 -38.27 56.50
CA LEU A 7 77.94 -36.87 56.09
C LEU A 7 76.64 -36.78 55.29
N LEU A 8 75.71 -35.99 55.82
CA LEU A 8 74.51 -35.54 55.14
C LEU A 8 74.89 -34.76 53.87
N ALA A 9 74.36 -35.16 52.72
CA ALA A 9 74.30 -34.31 51.55
C ALA A 9 72.83 -33.96 51.29
N LEU A 10 72.53 -32.67 51.45
CA LEU A 10 71.24 -32.03 51.25
C LEU A 10 70.96 -31.95 49.74
N SER A 11 70.11 -32.83 49.22
CA SER A 11 69.74 -32.85 47.80
C SER A 11 68.74 -31.73 47.49
N LEU A 12 69.24 -30.64 46.90
CA LEU A 12 68.45 -29.54 46.37
C LEU A 12 67.81 -30.00 45.04
N THR A 13 66.51 -30.29 45.04
CA THR A 13 65.78 -30.66 43.81
C THR A 13 65.60 -29.44 42.92
N LEU A 14 66.28 -29.44 41.77
CA LEU A 14 66.01 -28.51 40.67
C LEU A 14 64.59 -28.75 40.14
N LEU A 15 63.71 -27.79 40.39
CA LEU A 15 62.38 -27.75 39.81
C LEU A 15 62.49 -27.07 38.43
N SER A 16 62.45 -27.87 37.37
CA SER A 16 62.35 -27.40 36.00
C SER A 16 61.07 -26.57 35.84
N GLY A 17 61.22 -25.32 35.42
CA GLY A 17 60.11 -24.41 35.15
C GLY A 17 59.51 -24.68 33.77
N ASP A 18 58.38 -25.37 33.73
CA ASP A 18 57.52 -25.41 32.55
C ASP A 18 56.76 -24.09 32.42
N LEU A 19 57.16 -23.29 31.43
CA LEU A 19 56.41 -22.13 30.95
C LEU A 19 55.10 -22.63 30.33
N LEU A 20 54.01 -22.64 31.11
CA LEU A 20 52.66 -22.81 30.57
C LEU A 20 52.32 -21.57 29.73
N THR A 21 52.55 -21.68 28.42
CA THR A 21 52.01 -20.76 27.43
C THR A 21 50.49 -21.00 27.37
N THR A 22 49.71 -20.06 27.89
CA THR A 22 48.26 -20.10 27.78
C THR A 22 47.88 -19.60 26.38
N PRO A 23 47.20 -20.40 25.54
CA PRO A 23 46.72 -19.90 24.25
C PRO A 23 45.65 -18.84 24.50
N ARG A 24 45.95 -17.60 24.11
CA ARG A 24 45.00 -16.49 24.07
C ARG A 24 43.83 -16.91 23.17
N PRO A 25 42.57 -16.89 23.64
CA PRO A 25 41.44 -17.14 22.76
C PRO A 25 41.50 -16.09 21.64
N ALA A 26 41.58 -16.56 20.41
CA ALA A 26 41.42 -15.72 19.24
C ALA A 26 40.02 -15.12 19.33
N VAL A 27 39.93 -13.83 19.65
CA VAL A 27 38.74 -13.04 19.38
C VAL A 27 38.56 -13.17 17.88
N ALA A 28 37.54 -13.91 17.47
CA ALA A 28 37.11 -13.94 16.08
C ALA A 28 36.94 -12.48 15.67
N ALA A 29 37.79 -12.01 14.77
CA ALA A 29 37.59 -10.73 14.14
C ALA A 29 36.20 -10.79 13.52
N THR A 30 35.28 -10.00 14.08
CA THR A 30 34.04 -9.69 13.39
C THR A 30 34.43 -9.30 11.97
N PRO A 31 33.82 -9.88 10.92
CA PRO A 31 34.12 -9.46 9.57
C PRO A 31 33.90 -7.95 9.54
N ALA A 32 34.96 -7.22 9.17
CA ALA A 32 34.85 -5.82 8.86
C ALA A 32 33.85 -5.75 7.71
N VAL A 33 32.61 -5.39 8.03
CA VAL A 33 31.60 -5.07 7.04
C VAL A 33 32.22 -3.97 6.21
N ASP A 34 32.46 -4.27 4.93
CA ASP A 34 33.00 -3.34 3.96
C ASP A 34 32.29 -2.00 4.14
N ALA A 35 33.02 -1.00 4.65
CA ALA A 35 32.49 0.34 4.78
C ALA A 35 32.15 0.78 3.35
N PRO A 36 30.86 0.98 3.00
CA PRO A 36 30.53 1.48 1.69
C PRO A 36 31.25 2.81 1.55
N THR A 37 31.93 3.03 0.43
CA THR A 37 32.59 4.30 0.08
C THR A 37 31.61 5.45 0.31
N GLY A 38 31.72 6.08 1.47
CA GLY A 38 30.61 6.75 2.12
C GLY A 38 31.08 7.44 3.39
N LYS A 39 30.20 8.28 3.94
CA LYS A 39 30.49 9.08 5.13
C LYS A 39 30.96 8.17 6.28
N PRO A 40 31.86 8.64 7.18
CA PRO A 40 32.34 7.85 8.31
C PRO A 40 31.17 7.25 9.10
N SER A 41 31.20 5.93 9.31
CA SER A 41 30.13 5.19 9.99
C SER A 41 30.70 4.04 10.82
N ALA A 42 30.05 3.74 11.94
CA ALA A 42 30.40 2.65 12.85
C ALA A 42 29.14 1.83 13.21
N PRO A 43 29.28 0.56 13.62
CA PRO A 43 28.15 -0.35 13.83
C PRO A 43 27.15 0.13 14.90
N ASP A 44 27.63 0.83 15.93
CA ASP A 44 26.82 1.27 17.06
C ASP A 44 27.32 2.61 17.62
N VAL A 45 26.53 3.22 18.52
CA VAL A 45 26.84 4.53 19.12
C VAL A 45 28.16 4.55 19.89
N ALA A 46 28.53 3.47 20.60
CA ALA A 46 29.77 3.43 21.38
C ALA A 46 30.99 3.35 20.46
N SER A 47 30.93 2.52 19.42
CA SER A 47 31.94 2.46 18.36
C SER A 47 32.05 3.80 17.62
N ALA A 48 30.92 4.43 17.28
CA ALA A 48 30.88 5.74 16.65
C ALA A 48 31.51 6.85 17.52
N LEU A 49 31.29 6.81 18.84
CA LEU A 49 31.91 7.73 19.78
C LEU A 49 33.44 7.58 19.84
N ALA A 50 33.93 6.35 19.88
CA ALA A 50 35.36 6.06 19.88
C ALA A 50 36.03 6.59 18.61
N GLU A 51 35.40 6.35 17.46
CA GLU A 51 35.88 6.85 16.17
C GLU A 51 35.77 8.38 16.04
N ALA A 52 34.66 8.97 16.48
CA ALA A 52 34.46 10.41 16.41
C ALA A 52 35.52 11.18 17.21
N LYS A 53 35.88 10.68 18.39
CA LYS A 53 36.97 11.21 19.22
C LYS A 53 38.34 10.97 18.58
N ARG A 54 38.55 9.80 17.98
CA ARG A 54 39.82 9.43 17.33
C ARG A 54 40.12 10.26 16.10
N PHE A 55 39.13 10.45 15.24
CA PHE A 55 39.29 11.11 13.94
C PHE A 55 38.96 12.60 13.98
N GLY A 56 38.37 13.09 15.08
CA GLY A 56 37.91 14.47 15.16
C GLY A 56 36.93 14.76 14.02
N LYS A 57 35.95 13.90 13.77
CA LYS A 57 34.86 14.10 12.80
C LYS A 57 33.59 13.46 13.34
N ARG A 58 32.42 13.93 12.92
CA ARG A 58 31.18 13.22 13.23
C ARG A 58 31.14 11.87 12.51
N VAL A 59 30.63 10.84 13.19
CA VAL A 59 30.54 9.45 12.68
C VAL A 59 29.10 8.98 12.82
N GLU A 60 28.55 8.35 11.79
CA GLU A 60 27.20 7.79 11.83
C GLU A 60 27.16 6.53 12.71
N ALA A 61 26.13 6.40 13.55
CA ALA A 61 25.83 5.18 14.29
C ALA A 61 24.82 4.35 13.50
N LEU A 62 25.27 3.24 12.90
CA LEU A 62 24.44 2.39 12.04
C LEU A 62 23.30 1.69 12.81
N SER A 63 23.48 1.41 14.11
CA SER A 63 22.43 0.85 14.96
C SER A 63 21.19 1.74 15.10
N GLU A 64 21.36 3.05 14.90
CA GLU A 64 20.28 4.06 15.00
C GLU A 64 19.70 4.43 13.62
N ARG A 65 20.20 3.81 12.55
CA ARG A 65 19.78 4.09 11.18
C ARG A 65 18.40 3.49 10.94
N THR A 66 17.49 4.31 10.43
CA THR A 66 16.18 3.87 9.94
C THR A 66 15.96 4.34 8.51
N GLU A 67 14.78 4.03 7.95
CA GLU A 67 14.39 4.49 6.61
C GLU A 67 14.31 6.02 6.50
N THR A 68 13.99 6.69 7.61
CA THR A 68 13.69 8.13 7.68
C THR A 68 14.64 8.91 8.60
N SER A 69 15.56 8.24 9.31
CA SER A 69 16.49 8.88 10.24
C SER A 69 17.94 8.48 10.01
N THR A 70 18.85 9.40 10.33
CA THR A 70 20.30 9.14 10.43
C THR A 70 20.83 9.82 11.68
N THR A 71 21.46 9.05 12.56
CA THR A 71 22.03 9.57 13.81
C THR A 71 23.55 9.61 13.73
N TRP A 72 24.10 10.78 14.04
CA TRP A 72 25.52 11.09 14.06
C TRP A 72 25.99 11.27 15.50
N VAL A 73 27.16 10.74 15.82
CA VAL A 73 27.91 11.07 17.03
C VAL A 73 28.93 12.14 16.67
N ASN A 74 28.84 13.29 17.34
CA ASN A 74 29.74 14.42 17.16
C ASN A 74 31.05 14.23 17.96
N GLN A 75 32.06 15.05 17.65
CA GLN A 75 33.38 15.00 18.29
C GLN A 75 33.32 15.24 19.81
N ASP A 76 32.39 16.09 20.26
CA ASP A 76 32.15 16.42 21.67
C ASP A 76 31.37 15.32 22.41
N GLY A 77 30.94 14.28 21.69
CA GLY A 77 30.14 13.17 22.20
C GLY A 77 28.64 13.43 22.21
N SER A 78 28.17 14.58 21.73
CA SER A 78 26.74 14.81 21.51
C SER A 78 26.21 14.00 20.32
N LEU A 79 24.90 13.71 20.32
CA LEU A 79 24.22 13.02 19.22
C LEU A 79 23.40 14.02 18.41
N THR A 80 23.38 13.86 17.09
CA THR A 80 22.55 14.65 16.17
C THR A 80 21.80 13.72 15.24
N SER A 81 20.47 13.79 15.26
CA SER A 81 19.62 13.01 14.36
C SER A 81 19.06 13.89 13.24
N GLU A 82 19.28 13.47 12.01
CA GLU A 82 18.70 14.05 10.81
C GLU A 82 17.45 13.23 10.45
N LEU A 83 16.30 13.88 10.30
CA LEU A 83 15.00 13.26 10.00
C LEU A 83 14.50 13.70 8.63
N THR A 84 13.84 12.78 7.91
CA THR A 84 13.22 13.05 6.60
C THR A 84 11.73 12.75 6.63
N ALA A 85 10.95 13.45 5.80
CA ALA A 85 9.50 13.29 5.71
C ALA A 85 9.04 11.92 5.14
N GLY A 86 9.94 11.20 4.49
CA GLY A 86 9.68 9.87 3.95
C GLY A 86 10.97 9.06 3.80
N PRO A 87 10.85 7.77 3.43
CA PRO A 87 12.00 6.89 3.25
C PRO A 87 12.97 7.43 2.21
N VAL A 88 14.24 7.57 2.59
CA VAL A 88 15.35 7.86 1.65
C VAL A 88 16.18 6.61 1.36
N ARG A 89 15.99 5.59 2.18
CA ARG A 89 16.61 4.27 2.11
C ARG A 89 15.67 3.25 2.74
N PHE A 90 15.81 1.99 2.39
CA PHE A 90 15.05 0.89 3.00
C PHE A 90 15.90 -0.37 3.03
N ASP A 91 15.55 -1.28 3.94
CA ASP A 91 16.17 -2.60 3.99
C ASP A 91 15.56 -3.49 2.91
N ARG A 92 16.41 -4.04 2.06
CA ARG A 92 16.04 -5.05 1.06
C ARG A 92 16.84 -6.31 1.38
N ASN A 93 16.19 -7.26 2.04
CA ASN A 93 16.79 -8.56 2.39
C ASN A 93 18.08 -8.44 3.22
N GLY A 94 18.09 -7.57 4.24
CA GLY A 94 19.24 -7.35 5.11
C GLY A 94 20.30 -6.41 4.55
N SER A 95 20.02 -5.73 3.44
CA SER A 95 20.89 -4.74 2.84
C SER A 95 20.18 -3.41 2.66
N TRP A 96 20.78 -2.33 3.15
CA TRP A 96 20.27 -0.98 2.94
C TRP A 96 20.47 -0.53 1.49
N VAL A 97 19.38 -0.15 0.84
CA VAL A 97 19.38 0.40 -0.52
C VAL A 97 18.77 1.79 -0.49
N THR A 98 19.36 2.72 -1.22
CA THR A 98 18.80 4.06 -1.42
C THR A 98 17.51 3.98 -2.23
N VAL A 99 16.51 4.80 -1.89
CA VAL A 99 15.29 4.91 -2.68
C VAL A 99 15.62 5.58 -4.01
N ASP A 100 15.26 4.91 -5.09
CA ASP A 100 15.40 5.36 -6.47
C ASP A 100 14.08 5.15 -7.19
N THR A 101 13.41 6.25 -7.51
CA THR A 101 12.07 6.27 -8.10
C THR A 101 12.08 6.32 -9.62
N ASP A 102 13.26 6.31 -10.26
CA ASP A 102 13.36 6.30 -11.71
C ASP A 102 12.84 4.97 -12.27
N LEU A 103 11.97 5.08 -13.26
CA LEU A 103 11.26 3.95 -13.85
C LEU A 103 12.10 3.31 -14.95
N THR A 104 12.13 1.98 -14.94
CA THR A 104 12.75 1.16 -15.98
C THR A 104 11.82 0.04 -16.40
N GLU A 105 11.94 -0.38 -17.65
CA GLU A 105 11.33 -1.61 -18.14
C GLU A 105 12.04 -2.83 -17.54
N ARG A 106 11.26 -3.81 -17.11
CA ARG A 106 11.71 -5.10 -16.59
C ARG A 106 11.70 -6.15 -17.69
N ARG A 107 12.36 -7.29 -17.43
CA ARG A 107 12.47 -8.40 -18.39
C ARG A 107 11.13 -9.05 -18.74
N ASP A 108 10.15 -8.94 -17.86
CA ASP A 108 8.78 -9.42 -18.08
C ASP A 108 7.90 -8.44 -18.88
N GLY A 109 8.48 -7.30 -19.30
CA GLY A 109 7.80 -6.24 -20.04
C GLY A 109 7.03 -5.25 -19.16
N THR A 110 6.99 -5.44 -17.83
CA THR A 110 6.41 -4.45 -16.91
C THR A 110 7.36 -3.28 -16.68
N VAL A 111 6.85 -2.19 -16.09
CA VAL A 111 7.66 -1.02 -15.72
C VAL A 111 7.68 -0.91 -14.20
N ALA A 112 8.84 -0.61 -13.62
CA ALA A 112 8.93 -0.41 -12.18
C ALA A 112 10.06 0.56 -11.81
N PRO A 113 10.00 1.18 -10.62
CA PRO A 113 11.13 1.93 -10.08
C PRO A 113 12.37 1.05 -9.89
N MET A 114 13.56 1.64 -10.02
CA MET A 114 14.84 0.98 -9.74
C MET A 114 14.93 0.49 -8.27
N ALA A 115 14.49 1.31 -7.32
CA ALA A 115 14.44 0.94 -5.91
C ALA A 115 13.31 1.67 -5.14
N HIS A 116 12.19 0.99 -4.92
CA HIS A 116 11.06 1.52 -4.15
C HIS A 116 10.70 0.60 -2.98
N PRO A 117 10.40 1.12 -1.77
CA PRO A 117 10.14 0.31 -0.57
C PRO A 117 8.83 -0.47 -0.63
N ALA A 118 7.81 0.02 -1.35
CA ALA A 118 6.49 -0.62 -1.43
C ALA A 118 6.23 -1.36 -2.75
N SER A 119 7.28 -1.77 -3.47
CA SER A 119 7.19 -2.62 -4.67
C SER A 119 6.14 -2.19 -5.70
N LEU A 120 6.27 -0.97 -6.20
CA LEU A 120 5.41 -0.44 -7.27
C LEU A 120 5.74 -1.12 -8.60
N THR A 121 4.70 -1.58 -9.29
CA THR A 121 4.78 -2.08 -10.67
C THR A 121 3.69 -1.41 -11.51
N LEU A 122 4.07 -0.98 -12.70
CA LEU A 122 3.23 -0.39 -13.72
C LEU A 122 3.14 -1.34 -14.92
N ALA A 123 2.01 -1.31 -15.61
CA ALA A 123 1.80 -2.16 -16.76
C ALA A 123 2.80 -1.90 -17.90
N GLY A 124 3.19 -2.98 -18.57
CA GLY A 124 3.81 -2.86 -19.89
C GLY A 124 2.82 -2.56 -20.99
N LYS A 125 3.30 -2.64 -22.23
CA LYS A 125 2.42 -2.84 -23.39
C LYS A 125 1.64 -4.14 -23.22
N GLY A 126 0.33 -4.10 -23.45
CA GLY A 126 -0.50 -5.30 -23.31
C GLY A 126 -1.93 -5.11 -23.79
N GLY A 127 -2.54 -6.18 -24.30
CA GLY A 127 -3.90 -6.15 -24.85
C GLY A 127 -4.04 -5.29 -26.11
N THR A 128 -5.28 -5.14 -26.60
CA THR A 128 -5.59 -4.31 -27.77
C THR A 128 -6.12 -2.95 -27.32
N PRO A 129 -5.46 -1.83 -27.65
CA PRO A 129 -5.96 -0.50 -27.33
C PRO A 129 -7.39 -0.30 -27.84
N ALA A 130 -8.25 0.28 -27.01
CA ALA A 130 -9.63 0.48 -27.38
C ALA A 130 -9.75 1.59 -28.44
N SER A 131 -10.53 1.33 -29.48
CA SER A 131 -10.80 2.31 -30.56
C SER A 131 -11.69 3.48 -30.12
N SER A 132 -12.42 3.31 -29.01
CA SER A 132 -13.28 4.35 -28.42
C SER A 132 -13.56 4.10 -26.93
N LEU A 133 -14.04 5.12 -26.24
CA LEU A 133 -14.51 5.06 -24.85
C LEU A 133 -15.71 4.12 -24.65
N GLY A 134 -16.51 3.87 -25.70
CA GLY A 134 -17.59 2.88 -25.65
C GLY A 134 -17.02 1.46 -25.67
N ALA A 135 -15.98 1.21 -26.48
CA ALA A 135 -15.34 -0.08 -26.61
C ALA A 135 -14.61 -0.53 -25.33
N THR A 136 -14.11 0.41 -24.50
CA THR A 136 -13.50 0.04 -23.21
C THR A 136 -14.49 -0.61 -22.24
N ARG A 137 -15.81 -0.39 -22.38
CA ARG A 137 -16.80 -0.97 -21.45
C ARG A 137 -16.84 -2.50 -21.52
N THR A 138 -16.66 -3.06 -22.71
CA THR A 138 -16.68 -4.50 -23.00
C THR A 138 -15.30 -5.10 -23.22
N ALA A 139 -14.25 -4.27 -23.24
CA ALA A 139 -12.88 -4.75 -23.38
C ALA A 139 -12.40 -5.52 -22.14
N GLY A 140 -11.44 -6.42 -22.36
CA GLY A 140 -10.74 -7.12 -21.29
C GLY A 140 -10.06 -6.15 -20.32
N ALA A 141 -9.99 -6.56 -19.05
CA ALA A 141 -9.27 -5.82 -18.02
C ALA A 141 -7.80 -6.27 -17.97
N LEU A 142 -6.91 -5.32 -17.70
CA LEU A 142 -5.52 -5.57 -17.38
C LEU A 142 -5.11 -4.74 -16.15
N ASP A 143 -4.13 -5.22 -15.43
CA ASP A 143 -3.57 -4.56 -14.25
C ASP A 143 -2.72 -3.39 -14.70
N LEU A 144 -3.11 -2.16 -14.34
CA LEU A 144 -2.41 -0.93 -14.70
C LEU A 144 -1.32 -0.58 -13.68
N VAL A 145 -1.68 -0.63 -12.40
CA VAL A 145 -0.77 -0.34 -11.28
C VAL A 145 -0.95 -1.41 -10.25
N THR A 146 0.17 -1.91 -9.74
CA THR A 146 0.22 -2.82 -8.61
C THR A 146 1.18 -2.23 -7.58
N LEU A 147 0.75 -2.17 -6.32
CA LEU A 147 1.53 -1.67 -5.21
C LEU A 147 1.46 -2.66 -4.05
N GLY A 148 2.60 -2.93 -3.40
CA GLY A 148 2.71 -3.87 -2.30
C GLY A 148 3.11 -5.28 -2.75
N GLU A 149 3.19 -6.19 -1.78
CA GLU A 149 3.62 -7.58 -1.98
C GLU A 149 2.71 -8.54 -1.22
N GLY A 150 2.60 -9.78 -1.74
CA GLY A 150 1.80 -10.84 -1.12
C GLY A 150 0.36 -10.41 -0.85
N GLU A 151 -0.10 -10.62 0.39
CA GLU A 151 -1.48 -10.33 0.81
C GLU A 151 -1.77 -8.82 1.00
N GLN A 152 -0.75 -7.96 1.02
CA GLN A 152 -0.90 -6.51 1.18
C GLN A 152 -0.89 -5.76 -0.17
N GLN A 153 -1.11 -6.48 -1.26
CA GLN A 153 -1.07 -5.94 -2.61
C GLN A 153 -2.38 -5.24 -2.98
N VAL A 154 -2.27 -4.07 -3.57
CA VAL A 154 -3.40 -3.32 -4.16
C VAL A 154 -3.15 -3.16 -5.66
N THR A 155 -4.13 -3.57 -6.46
CA THR A 155 -4.06 -3.47 -7.92
C THR A 155 -5.17 -2.57 -8.46
N LEU A 156 -4.78 -1.58 -9.25
CA LEU A 156 -5.67 -0.79 -10.08
C LEU A 156 -5.76 -1.41 -11.47
N GLN A 157 -6.96 -1.81 -11.88
CA GLN A 157 -7.22 -2.36 -13.20
C GLN A 157 -7.80 -1.31 -14.13
N ARG A 158 -7.48 -1.44 -15.43
CA ARG A 158 -8.13 -0.69 -16.50
C ARG A 158 -8.68 -1.63 -17.56
N LYS A 159 -9.72 -1.18 -18.27
CA LYS A 159 -10.24 -1.90 -19.43
C LYS A 159 -9.65 -1.39 -20.73
N GLY A 160 -9.36 -2.31 -21.64
CA GLY A 160 -8.69 -2.05 -22.91
C GLY A 160 -7.17 -2.15 -22.80
N GLY A 161 -6.52 -2.35 -23.94
CA GLY A 161 -5.06 -2.50 -24.02
C GLY A 161 -4.29 -1.20 -23.81
N LEU A 162 -3.02 -1.35 -23.44
CA LEU A 162 -2.04 -0.29 -23.28
C LEU A 162 -0.97 -0.36 -24.39
N PRO A 163 -0.58 0.79 -24.96
CA PRO A 163 0.60 0.89 -25.79
C PRO A 163 1.88 0.81 -24.94
N GLN A 164 3.04 0.80 -25.60
CA GLN A 164 4.31 0.91 -24.90
C GLN A 164 4.38 2.24 -24.15
N PRO A 165 4.74 2.25 -22.86
CA PRO A 165 4.94 3.48 -22.13
C PRO A 165 6.25 4.18 -22.56
N GLU A 166 6.20 5.50 -22.59
CA GLU A 166 7.37 6.38 -22.65
C GLU A 166 7.79 6.73 -21.22
N LEU A 167 9.06 6.50 -20.87
CA LEU A 167 9.58 6.71 -19.52
C LEU A 167 10.42 7.98 -19.46
N ASP A 168 10.17 8.79 -18.43
CA ASP A 168 10.90 10.02 -18.12
C ASP A 168 11.10 10.11 -16.60
N GLY A 169 12.25 9.62 -16.12
CA GLY A 169 12.54 9.47 -14.70
C GLY A 169 11.43 8.69 -13.97
N SER A 170 10.77 9.33 -13.02
CA SER A 170 9.64 8.76 -12.26
C SER A 170 8.27 8.78 -12.98
N ARG A 171 8.21 9.19 -14.25
CA ARG A 171 6.97 9.29 -15.05
C ARG A 171 6.90 8.22 -16.14
N ALA A 172 5.75 7.54 -16.22
CA ALA A 172 5.39 6.69 -17.36
C ALA A 172 4.18 7.29 -18.10
N THR A 173 4.34 7.56 -19.40
CA THR A 173 3.29 8.10 -20.27
C THR A 173 2.83 7.03 -21.24
N TYR A 174 1.52 6.78 -21.31
CA TYR A 174 0.94 5.83 -22.28
C TYR A 174 0.25 6.62 -23.40
N PRO A 175 0.94 6.91 -24.51
CA PRO A 175 0.38 7.71 -25.60
C PRO A 175 -0.85 7.03 -26.19
N ASP A 176 -1.91 7.77 -26.50
CA ASP A 176 -3.15 7.21 -27.09
C ASP A 176 -3.83 6.09 -26.29
N ALA A 177 -3.57 5.99 -24.98
CA ALA A 177 -4.20 4.98 -24.12
C ALA A 177 -5.75 5.09 -24.11
N VAL A 178 -6.27 6.28 -24.39
CA VAL A 178 -7.67 6.55 -24.70
C VAL A 178 -7.70 7.42 -25.94
N ARG A 179 -8.08 6.85 -27.10
CA ARG A 179 -8.31 7.66 -28.29
C ARG A 179 -9.51 8.58 -28.03
N ALA A 180 -9.28 9.89 -28.09
CA ALA A 180 -10.34 10.87 -27.99
C ALA A 180 -11.39 10.61 -29.09
N PRO A 181 -12.70 10.76 -28.82
CA PRO A 181 -13.68 10.70 -29.88
C PRO A 181 -13.35 11.79 -30.91
N THR A 182 -13.16 11.41 -32.17
CA THR A 182 -12.92 12.35 -33.27
C THR A 182 -14.15 13.19 -33.62
N SER A 183 -15.29 12.90 -33.01
CA SER A 183 -16.50 13.71 -33.16
C SER A 183 -16.38 14.99 -32.33
N PRO A 184 -16.66 16.17 -32.93
CA PRO A 184 -16.72 17.41 -32.16
C PRO A 184 -17.75 17.25 -31.05
N TRP A 185 -17.37 17.66 -29.84
CA TRP A 185 -18.28 17.69 -28.70
C TRP A 185 -19.52 18.49 -29.08
N ARG A 186 -20.69 17.83 -29.16
CA ARG A 186 -21.98 18.51 -29.25
C ARG A 186 -22.45 18.73 -27.81
N PRO A 187 -22.61 19.99 -27.35
CA PRO A 187 -23.33 20.24 -26.11
C PRO A 187 -24.71 19.58 -26.18
N PRO A 188 -25.28 19.11 -25.05
CA PRO A 188 -26.68 18.75 -25.02
C PRO A 188 -27.49 19.97 -25.47
N VAL A 189 -28.17 19.81 -26.61
CA VAL A 189 -29.11 20.83 -27.08
C VAL A 189 -30.23 20.84 -26.05
N ARG A 190 -30.35 21.93 -25.30
CA ARG A 190 -31.55 22.14 -24.50
C ARG A 190 -32.65 22.40 -25.51
N ASP A 191 -33.48 21.40 -25.75
CA ASP A 191 -34.66 21.55 -26.60
C ASP A 191 -35.58 22.57 -25.91
N SER A 192 -35.47 23.84 -26.32
CA SER A 192 -36.33 24.93 -25.85
C SER A 192 -37.75 24.82 -26.40
N SER A 193 -38.09 23.75 -27.14
CA SER A 193 -39.44 23.44 -27.61
C SER A 193 -40.34 22.87 -26.50
N SER A 194 -40.24 23.42 -25.29
CA SER A 194 -41.36 23.51 -24.35
C SER A 194 -42.14 24.80 -24.63
N THR A 195 -42.53 25.04 -25.88
CA THR A 195 -43.50 26.07 -26.21
C THR A 195 -44.85 25.39 -26.35
N SER A 196 -45.66 25.54 -25.30
CA SER A 196 -47.11 25.48 -25.33
C SER A 196 -47.76 24.17 -25.82
N ARG A 197 -47.83 23.16 -24.94
CA ARG A 197 -49.06 22.35 -24.91
C ARG A 197 -50.11 23.18 -24.16
N SER A 198 -50.86 23.99 -24.91
CA SER A 198 -52.11 24.55 -24.43
C SER A 198 -53.03 23.37 -24.06
N SER A 199 -53.08 23.05 -22.77
CA SER A 199 -54.03 22.10 -22.22
C SER A 199 -55.41 22.75 -22.26
N THR A 200 -56.08 22.70 -23.42
CA THR A 200 -57.50 22.99 -23.49
C THR A 200 -58.22 21.84 -22.79
N ALA A 201 -58.60 22.07 -21.54
CA ALA A 201 -59.42 21.14 -20.77
C ALA A 201 -60.73 20.88 -21.53
N ARG A 202 -60.83 19.72 -22.18
CA ARG A 202 -62.08 19.23 -22.76
C ARG A 202 -63.00 18.84 -21.59
N PRO A 203 -64.21 19.42 -21.43
CA PRO A 203 -65.11 18.97 -20.39
C PRO A 203 -65.46 17.50 -20.65
N ARG A 204 -65.17 16.63 -19.68
CA ARG A 204 -65.65 15.25 -19.69
C ARG A 204 -67.18 15.31 -19.62
N ARG A 205 -67.85 15.07 -20.74
CA ARG A 205 -69.24 14.61 -20.74
C ARG A 205 -69.24 13.22 -20.09
N THR A 206 -69.56 13.15 -18.81
CA THR A 206 -69.97 11.92 -18.15
C THR A 206 -71.35 11.55 -18.70
N THR A 207 -71.39 10.77 -19.77
CA THR A 207 -72.57 9.96 -20.08
C THR A 207 -72.64 8.87 -19.01
N ALA A 208 -73.46 9.10 -17.99
CA ALA A 208 -73.85 8.08 -17.05
C ALA A 208 -74.67 7.02 -17.80
N THR A 209 -74.07 5.86 -18.05
CA THR A 209 -74.81 4.65 -18.41
C THR A 209 -75.45 4.14 -17.11
N PRO A 210 -76.80 4.09 -16.99
CA PRO A 210 -77.42 3.55 -15.80
C PRO A 210 -77.27 2.02 -15.81
N SER A 211 -76.36 1.52 -14.97
CA SER A 211 -76.30 0.10 -14.64
C SER A 211 -77.59 -0.29 -13.93
N ARG A 212 -78.43 -1.09 -14.59
CA ARG A 212 -79.60 -1.74 -14.00
C ARG A 212 -79.20 -2.48 -12.72
N CYS A 213 -79.75 -2.05 -11.58
CA CYS A 213 -79.75 -2.86 -10.37
C CYS A 213 -80.71 -4.04 -10.60
N VAL A 214 -80.15 -5.22 -10.88
CA VAL A 214 -80.89 -6.48 -10.77
C VAL A 214 -81.14 -6.71 -9.29
N ARG A 215 -82.41 -6.64 -8.89
CA ARG A 215 -82.88 -7.05 -7.56
C ARG A 215 -82.52 -8.52 -7.38
N LYS A 216 -81.74 -8.83 -6.34
CA LYS A 216 -81.59 -10.19 -5.83
C LYS A 216 -82.25 -10.22 -4.47
N ASP A 217 -83.14 -11.19 -4.33
CA ASP A 217 -84.20 -11.27 -3.32
C ASP A 217 -83.66 -11.30 -1.89
N CYS A 218 -84.17 -10.40 -1.05
CA CYS A 218 -84.15 -10.57 0.40
C CYS A 218 -85.55 -11.02 0.83
N ALA A 219 -85.65 -12.28 1.26
CA ALA A 219 -86.85 -12.84 1.88
C ALA A 219 -87.12 -12.19 3.25
N PRO A 220 -88.39 -12.07 3.68
CA PRO A 220 -88.75 -11.42 4.93
C PRO A 220 -88.63 -12.43 6.07
N GLY A 221 -87.83 -12.11 7.09
CA GLY A 221 -87.57 -13.10 8.14
C GLY A 221 -86.83 -12.57 9.35
N ASN A 222 -87.56 -11.82 10.17
CA ASN A 222 -87.45 -11.76 11.62
C ASN A 222 -86.25 -11.04 12.28
N SER A 223 -86.66 -10.06 13.07
CA SER A 223 -85.99 -9.40 14.20
C SER A 223 -84.70 -10.02 14.76
N ARG A 224 -83.61 -9.24 14.72
CA ARG A 224 -82.70 -8.86 15.83
C ARG A 224 -81.33 -8.45 15.28
N THR A 225 -80.96 -7.20 15.59
CA THR A 225 -79.59 -6.69 15.83
C THR A 225 -78.45 -7.21 14.93
N GLY A 226 -77.93 -6.35 14.03
CA GLY A 226 -76.66 -6.63 13.35
C GLY A 226 -76.30 -5.61 12.26
N ALA A 227 -75.60 -4.55 12.63
CA ALA A 227 -74.95 -3.65 11.70
C ALA A 227 -73.83 -4.39 10.93
N CYS A 228 -73.98 -4.57 9.62
CA CYS A 228 -72.87 -4.96 8.75
C CYS A 228 -72.15 -3.69 8.28
N CYS A 229 -71.21 -3.25 9.11
CA CYS A 229 -70.18 -2.29 8.78
C CYS A 229 -68.87 -3.08 8.61
N SER A 230 -68.34 -3.21 7.39
CA SER A 230 -66.96 -3.69 7.18
C SER A 230 -66.18 -2.71 6.31
N ARG A 231 -65.40 -1.92 7.03
CA ARG A 231 -64.24 -1.15 6.55
C ARG A 231 -63.18 -2.09 5.96
N THR A 232 -62.53 -1.63 4.89
CA THR A 232 -61.09 -1.85 4.65
C THR A 232 -60.56 -0.64 3.86
N ALA A 233 -60.02 0.38 4.54
CA ALA A 233 -58.58 0.66 4.76
C ALA A 233 -57.87 1.09 3.45
N ARG A 234 -57.60 2.39 3.21
CA ARG A 234 -56.56 3.30 3.75
C ARG A 234 -55.13 2.99 3.24
N GLN A 235 -54.68 3.87 2.33
CA GLN A 235 -53.33 4.43 2.10
C GLN A 235 -52.08 3.73 2.66
N ALA A 236 -51.06 3.57 1.81
CA ALA A 236 -49.66 3.73 2.21
C ALA A 236 -48.77 4.25 1.06
N ARG A 237 -48.09 5.36 1.34
CA ARG A 237 -46.93 5.94 0.64
C ARG A 237 -45.65 5.56 1.39
N SER A 238 -44.49 5.78 0.75
CA SER A 238 -43.15 6.14 1.29
C SER A 238 -42.24 5.07 1.93
N GLY A 239 -40.96 5.02 1.49
CA GLY A 239 -39.80 4.53 2.28
C GLY A 239 -39.19 5.66 3.15
N PRO A 240 -37.89 5.69 3.53
CA PRO A 240 -36.90 4.65 3.90
C PRO A 240 -36.36 4.79 5.37
N SER A 241 -35.38 3.94 5.76
CA SER A 241 -34.29 4.11 6.78
C SER A 241 -34.49 3.98 8.33
N CYS A 242 -33.76 2.99 8.92
CA CYS A 242 -32.91 2.93 10.16
C CYS A 242 -33.47 3.27 11.59
N PRO A 243 -32.71 3.04 12.71
CA PRO A 243 -32.09 1.82 13.26
C PRO A 243 -32.28 1.62 14.82
N ARG A 244 -31.69 0.55 15.37
CA ARG A 244 -31.17 0.29 16.76
C ARG A 244 -32.08 0.46 18.00
N ARG A 245 -32.14 -0.60 18.81
CA ARG A 245 -31.43 -0.67 20.12
C ARG A 245 -31.06 -2.11 20.45
#